data_AF-A0AAW9X902-F1
#
_entry.id   AF-A0AAW9X902-F1
#
_cell.length_a   1.000
_cell.length_b   1.000
_cell.length_c   1.000
_cell.angle_alpha   90.00
_cell.angle_beta   90.00
_cell.angle_gamma   90.00
#
_symmetry.space_group_name_H-M   'P 1'
#
loop_
_entity.id
_entity.type
_entity.pdbx_description
1 polymer ?
#
loop_
_entity_poly.entity_id
_entity_poly.type
_entity_poly.pdbx_seq_one_letter_code
_entity_poly.pdbx_strand_id
1 'polypeptide(L)'
;MNKQNYAPGMRVVIRDAEWRIRRADDSGDGGYLLTCDGISELVRGKEGLFLTKLEQKVEILDPAKTHLVEDESANYQAAQLYIESQL
;
A
#
# COMPACT_ATOMS: atom_id res chain seq x y z
N MET A 1 -6.92 17.08 -16.17
CA MET A 1 -6.75 16.47 -14.83
C MET A 1 -6.59 14.99 -15.03
N ASN A 2 -5.42 14.41 -14.72
CA ASN A 2 -5.23 12.96 -14.82
C ASN A 2 -6.20 12.28 -13.84
N LYS A 3 -7.12 11.49 -14.39
CA LYS A 3 -7.97 10.60 -13.60
C LYS A 3 -7.04 9.57 -12.97
N GLN A 4 -6.82 9.64 -11.66
CA GLN A 4 -6.03 8.63 -10.96
C GLN A 4 -6.79 7.32 -11.06
N ASN A 5 -6.19 6.34 -11.74
CA ASN A 5 -6.84 5.07 -12.01
C ASN A 5 -6.44 4.08 -10.92
N TYR A 6 -7.43 3.63 -10.13
CA TYR A 6 -7.23 2.58 -9.14
C TYR A 6 -7.61 1.24 -9.76
N ALA A 7 -6.70 0.26 -9.65
CA ALA A 7 -6.88 -1.07 -10.20
C ALA A 7 -6.63 -2.13 -9.13
N PRO A 8 -7.31 -3.29 -9.21
CA PRO A 8 -6.97 -4.45 -8.40
C PRO A 8 -5.48 -4.81 -8.50
N GLY A 9 -4.87 -5.17 -7.37
CA GLY A 9 -3.46 -5.52 -7.24
C GLY A 9 -2.54 -4.34 -6.89
N MET A 10 -2.97 -3.09 -7.07
CA MET A 10 -2.18 -1.92 -6.68
C MET A 10 -1.98 -1.86 -5.15
N ARG A 11 -0.79 -1.42 -4.73
CA ARG A 11 -0.49 -1.12 -3.32
C ARG A 11 -0.72 0.38 -3.06
N VAL A 12 -1.38 0.67 -1.96
CA VAL A 12 -1.67 2.04 -1.52
C VAL A 12 -1.39 2.21 -0.04
N VAL A 13 -1.02 3.43 0.35
CA VAL A 13 -0.96 3.85 1.75
C VAL A 13 -2.19 4.70 2.04
N ILE A 14 -2.98 4.27 3.03
CA ILE A 14 -4.18 4.94 3.51
C ILE A 14 -4.14 4.91 5.03
N ARG A 15 -4.21 6.10 5.65
CA ARG A 15 -4.08 6.29 7.12
C ARG A 15 -2.82 5.63 7.69
N ASP A 16 -1.69 5.88 7.05
CA ASP A 16 -0.35 5.40 7.44
C ASP A 16 -0.20 3.88 7.51
N ALA A 17 -1.14 3.14 6.91
CA ALA A 17 -1.08 1.69 6.77
C ALA A 17 -1.04 1.30 5.29
N GLU A 18 -0.38 0.19 5.00
CA GLU A 18 -0.28 -0.35 3.65
C GLU A 18 -1.43 -1.31 3.35
N TRP A 19 -1.99 -1.14 2.17
CA TRP A 19 -3.15 -1.87 1.69
C TRP A 19 -2.93 -2.33 0.25
N ARG A 20 -3.45 -3.51 -0.08
CA ARG A 20 -3.58 -3.98 -1.47
C ARG A 20 -5.02 -3.83 -1.92
N ILE A 21 -5.24 -3.14 -3.03
CA ILE A 21 -6.58 -2.99 -3.62
C ILE A 21 -7.03 -4.35 -4.16
N ARG A 22 -8.17 -4.84 -3.67
CA ARG A 22 -8.87 -6.02 -4.18
C ARG A 22 -9.89 -5.63 -5.25
N ARG A 23 -10.56 -4.50 -5.06
CA ARG A 23 -11.56 -3.94 -5.99
C ARG A 23 -11.61 -2.41 -5.88
N ALA A 24 -11.85 -1.75 -7.01
CA ALA A 24 -12.09 -0.32 -7.08
C ALA A 24 -13.36 -0.07 -7.88
N ASP A 25 -14.39 0.48 -7.23
CA ASP A 25 -15.67 0.80 -7.87
C ASP A 25 -15.85 2.30 -7.96
N ASP A 26 -16.46 2.79 -9.04
CA ASP A 26 -16.85 4.19 -9.14
C ASP A 26 -17.86 4.53 -8.04
N SER A 27 -17.61 5.62 -7.32
CA SER A 27 -18.55 6.21 -6.37
C SER A 27 -19.36 7.31 -7.06
N GLY A 28 -20.62 7.49 -6.64
CA GLY A 28 -21.54 8.48 -7.26
C GLY A 28 -21.09 9.94 -7.11
N ASP A 29 -20.08 10.22 -6.29
CA ASP A 29 -19.45 11.52 -6.08
C ASP A 29 -18.21 11.77 -6.98
N GLY A 30 -17.98 10.89 -7.96
CA GLY A 30 -16.83 10.95 -8.86
C GLY A 30 -15.50 10.54 -8.21
N GLY A 31 -15.55 9.90 -7.04
CA GLY A 31 -14.43 9.17 -6.43
C GLY A 31 -14.52 7.66 -6.68
N TYR A 32 -13.81 6.90 -5.84
CA TYR A 32 -13.85 5.44 -5.82
C TYR A 32 -14.18 4.90 -4.43
N LEU A 33 -14.86 3.76 -4.38
CA LEU A 33 -14.86 2.87 -3.22
C LEU A 33 -13.77 1.81 -3.42
N LEU A 34 -12.74 1.87 -2.59
CA LEU A 34 -11.64 0.90 -2.59
C LEU A 34 -11.94 -0.20 -1.56
N THR A 35 -12.01 -1.44 -2.02
CA THR A 35 -11.98 -2.63 -1.16
C THR A 35 -10.55 -3.13 -1.09
N CYS A 36 -9.99 -3.23 0.11
CA CYS A 36 -8.57 -3.50 0.30
C CYS A 36 -8.29 -4.63 1.31
N ASP A 37 -7.18 -5.33 1.09
CA ASP A 37 -6.53 -6.23 2.03
C ASP A 37 -5.41 -5.50 2.77
N GLY A 38 -5.34 -5.60 4.09
CA GLY A 38 -4.26 -5.02 4.88
C GLY A 38 -2.95 -5.81 4.71
N ILE A 39 -1.87 -5.09 4.41
CA ILE A 39 -0.54 -5.65 4.10
C ILE A 39 0.47 -5.40 5.23
N SER A 40 0.52 -4.17 5.77
CA SER A 40 1.44 -3.87 6.87
C SER A 40 1.03 -4.58 8.16
N GLU A 41 1.98 -4.81 9.07
CA GLU A 41 1.73 -5.52 10.34
C GLU A 41 0.53 -4.98 11.11
N LEU A 42 0.35 -3.66 11.14
CA LEU A 42 -0.73 -3.00 11.88
C LEU A 42 -2.14 -3.42 11.40
N VAL A 43 -2.27 -3.76 10.11
CA VAL A 43 -3.55 -4.07 9.46
C VAL A 43 -3.59 -5.47 8.85
N ARG A 44 -2.57 -6.28 9.11
CA ARG A 44 -2.43 -7.63 8.55
C ARG A 44 -3.68 -8.47 8.84
N GLY A 45 -4.26 -9.05 7.79
CA GLY A 45 -5.47 -9.88 7.89
C GLY A 45 -6.78 -9.08 8.10
N LYS A 46 -6.74 -7.75 8.05
CA LYS A 46 -7.94 -6.91 8.05
C LYS A 46 -8.37 -6.58 6.62
N GLU A 47 -9.67 -6.42 6.44
CA GLU A 47 -10.26 -5.84 5.25
C GLU A 47 -10.59 -4.37 5.50
N GLY A 48 -10.39 -3.52 4.50
CA GLY A 48 -10.67 -2.09 4.55
C GLY A 48 -11.56 -1.63 3.40
N LEU A 49 -12.47 -0.70 3.69
CA LEU A 49 -13.31 -0.03 2.70
C LEU A 49 -13.08 1.47 2.79
N PHE A 50 -12.63 2.08 1.70
CA PHE A 50 -12.24 3.49 1.68
C PHE A 50 -12.91 4.24 0.54
N LEU A 51 -13.63 5.32 0.87
CA LEU A 51 -14.11 6.27 -0.13
C LEU A 51 -13.03 7.31 -0.38
N THR A 52 -12.47 7.35 -1.59
CA THR A 52 -11.31 8.21 -1.90
C THR A 52 -11.56 9.70 -1.68
N LYS A 53 -12.82 10.14 -1.66
CA LYS A 53 -13.22 11.52 -1.39
C LYS A 53 -13.28 11.86 0.10
N LEU A 54 -13.41 10.86 0.97
CA LEU A 54 -13.43 11.03 2.43
C LEU A 54 -12.05 10.83 3.06
N GLU A 55 -11.14 10.15 2.36
CA GLU A 55 -9.77 10.00 2.82
C GLU A 55 -8.95 11.26 2.52
N GLN A 56 -8.17 11.72 3.51
CA GLN A 56 -7.30 12.89 3.36
C GLN A 56 -6.21 12.67 2.30
N LYS A 57 -5.68 11.44 2.23
CA LYS A 57 -4.63 11.04 1.29
C LYS A 57 -4.76 9.55 0.98
N VAL A 58 -4.72 9.24 -0.31
CA VAL A 58 -4.54 7.89 -0.83
C VAL A 58 -3.28 7.92 -1.69
N GLU A 59 -2.20 7.36 -1.16
CA GLU A 59 -0.91 7.34 -1.86
C GLU A 59 -0.73 6.02 -2.60
N ILE A 60 -0.43 6.09 -3.90
CA ILE A 60 -0.14 4.90 -4.71
C ILE A 60 1.36 4.60 -4.60
N LEU A 61 1.69 3.39 -4.16
CA LEU A 61 3.05 2.89 -4.13
C LEU A 61 3.42 2.37 -5.52
N ASP A 62 4.28 3.11 -6.21
CA ASP A 62 4.79 2.78 -7.54
C ASP A 62 6.12 1.99 -7.42
N PRO A 63 6.15 0.71 -7.84
CA PRO A 63 7.38 -0.10 -7.79
C PRO A 63 8.55 0.51 -8.57
N ALA A 64 8.27 1.28 -9.63
CA ALA A 64 9.32 1.91 -10.43
C ALA A 64 10.03 3.06 -9.69
N LYS A 65 9.43 3.58 -8.61
CA LYS A 65 9.99 4.64 -7.77
C LYS A 65 10.66 4.11 -6.50
N THR A 66 10.69 2.79 -6.32
CA THR A 66 11.37 2.18 -5.19
C THR A 66 12.88 2.37 -5.34
N HIS A 67 13.52 2.92 -4.32
CA HIS A 67 14.97 3.10 -4.27
C HIS A 67 15.57 1.90 -3.56
N LEU A 68 16.48 1.21 -4.23
CA LEU A 68 17.26 0.14 -3.61
C LEU A 68 18.37 0.76 -2.75
N VAL A 69 18.57 0.22 -1.57
CA VAL A 69 19.58 0.67 -0.60
C VAL A 69 20.48 -0.52 -0.29
N GLU A 70 21.79 -0.30 -0.30
CA GLU A 70 22.78 -1.32 0.05
C GLU A 70 22.82 -1.54 1.57
N ASP A 71 23.12 -2.77 1.99
CA ASP A 71 23.36 -3.08 3.40
C ASP A 71 24.83 -2.81 3.75
N GLU A 72 25.08 -1.74 4.51
CA GLU A 72 26.41 -1.33 4.95
C GLU A 72 26.91 -2.06 6.22
N SER A 73 26.10 -2.95 6.80
CA SER A 73 26.49 -3.70 7.99
C SER A 73 27.52 -4.80 7.70
N ALA A 74 28.34 -5.14 8.71
CA ALA A 74 29.33 -6.20 8.57
C ALA A 74 28.64 -7.53 8.24
N ASN A 75 29.05 -8.18 7.16
CA ASN A 75 28.47 -9.44 6.70
C ASN A 75 26.93 -9.38 6.56
N TYR A 76 26.37 -8.29 6.00
CA TYR A 76 24.94 -8.16 5.65
C TYR A 76 23.95 -8.46 6.80
N GLN A 77 24.39 -8.25 8.04
CA GLN A 77 23.62 -8.58 9.24
C GLN A 77 22.25 -7.90 9.30
N ALA A 78 22.13 -6.66 8.82
CA ALA A 78 20.86 -5.93 8.83
C ALA A 78 19.84 -6.56 7.89
N ALA A 79 20.24 -6.92 6.66
CA ALA A 79 19.39 -7.61 5.70
C ALA A 79 19.04 -9.02 6.19
N GLN A 80 20.00 -9.74 6.77
CA GLN A 80 19.75 -11.07 7.34
C GLN A 80 18.72 -11.00 8.47
N LEU A 81 18.93 -10.12 9.46
CA LEU A 81 17.99 -9.92 10.57
C LEU A 81 16.60 -9.50 10.05
N TYR A 82 16.54 -8.62 9.05
CA TYR A 82 15.28 -8.21 8.46
C TYR A 82 14.53 -9.41 7.86
N ILE A 83 15.16 -10.22 7.01
CA ILE A 83 14.53 -11.39 6.39
C ILE A 83 14.09 -12.41 7.45
N GLU A 84 14.95 -12.70 8.43
CA GLU A 84 14.64 -13.62 9.53
C GLU A 84 13.45 -13.14 10.38
N SER A 85 13.24 -11.83 10.52
CA SER A 85 12.10 -11.29 11.26
C SER A 85 10.74 -11.45 10.56
N GLN A 86 10.74 -11.73 9.26
CA GLN A 86 9.53 -11.85 8.43
C GLN A 86 9.10 -13.30 8.18
N LEU A 87 9.89 -14.28 8.63
CA LEU A 87 9.62 -15.74 8.55
C LEU A 87 8.86 -16.22 9.79
#